data_AF-A0A7X7CQV2-F1
#
_entry.id   AF-A0A7X7CQV2-F1
#
_cell.length_a   1.000
_cell.length_b   1.000
_cell.length_c   1.000
_cell.angle_alpha   90.00
_cell.angle_beta   90.00
_cell.angle_gamma   90.00
#
_symmetry.space_group_name_H-M   'P 1'
#
loop_
_entity.id
_entity.type
_entity.pdbx_description
1 polymer ?
#
loop_
_entity_poly.entity_id
_entity_poly.type
_entity_poly.pdbx_seq_one_letter_code
_entity_poly.pdbx_strand_id
1 'polypeptide(L)'
;MMTDVLALAAAAMLPVTLLDVALRRKPRRWRIAVTLLVLVALLVPFGERSAAFYIRGAIGNLSIGSMAMMAYWFLRAWGPPSLARFDRELVFMAVPLLVVAAVFYPMSLGFTVTDPYAHGYYPTVLSAFLLSIFCWAVLSGWYLSAAVLASAFIAFAFGWLESDNFWDYLFDPLLVVAAIVCVVLRGREFAAAPWASLFPRRFTIASLVLVAVFLAFAVVLSRANPTAYIEDFSAEDHFIEWFTSLVLFGAFCVSVHRLVVARHLFSWRGKAVLAFVALLALFGAGEEISWGQRVFDIETPAALKARNAQEELNLHNLTFEFRGEVYKVNKVVFGRGLTLALLFYLLVMTPLHRRNPRVRSLIDSWAIPMPALHHVAAYIVVVLVVELLVETSRRGEMTEFGGAIVFMLNVVFPANRAIYRSGPTSRTATAAATTPSAARR
;
A
#
# COMPACT_ATOMS: atom_id res chain seq x y z
N MET A 1 -9.39 -35.34 0.59
CA MET A 1 -10.39 -35.64 1.64
C MET A 1 -10.74 -34.39 2.46
N MET A 2 -9.80 -33.74 3.15
CA MET A 2 -10.11 -32.51 3.91
C MET A 2 -10.49 -31.32 3.00
N THR A 3 -9.79 -31.15 1.88
CA THR A 3 -10.06 -30.14 0.84
C THR A 3 -11.48 -30.27 0.28
N ASP A 4 -11.90 -31.48 -0.07
CA ASP A 4 -13.23 -31.77 -0.61
C ASP A 4 -14.36 -31.47 0.36
N VAL A 5 -14.19 -31.83 1.64
CA VAL A 5 -15.21 -31.60 2.67
C VAL A 5 -15.36 -30.10 2.93
N LEU A 6 -14.25 -29.37 3.02
CA LEU A 6 -14.27 -27.92 3.22
C LEU A 6 -14.94 -27.21 2.04
N ALA A 7 -14.60 -27.57 0.81
CA ALA A 7 -15.17 -26.98 -0.39
C ALA A 7 -16.67 -27.27 -0.54
N LEU A 8 -17.11 -28.49 -0.22
CA LEU A 8 -18.53 -28.86 -0.21
C LEU A 8 -19.31 -28.08 0.86
N ALA A 9 -18.75 -27.96 2.07
CA ALA A 9 -19.36 -27.19 3.15
C ALA A 9 -19.46 -25.70 2.78
N ALA A 10 -18.40 -25.13 2.18
CA ALA A 10 -18.38 -23.75 1.71
C ALA A 10 -19.45 -23.49 0.63
N ALA A 11 -19.55 -24.37 -0.36
CA ALA A 11 -20.56 -24.29 -1.42
C ALA A 11 -21.99 -24.35 -0.87
N ALA A 12 -22.26 -25.24 0.11
CA ALA A 12 -23.55 -25.33 0.78
C ALA A 12 -23.89 -24.08 1.60
N MET A 13 -22.87 -23.37 2.11
CA MET A 13 -23.07 -22.21 2.95
C MET A 13 -23.62 -21.00 2.18
N LEU A 14 -23.35 -20.88 0.88
CA LEU A 14 -23.83 -19.75 0.07
C LEU A 14 -25.37 -19.67 0.01
N PRO A 15 -26.12 -20.68 -0.47
CA PRO A 15 -27.58 -20.63 -0.52
C PRO A 15 -28.19 -20.51 0.88
N VAL A 16 -27.57 -21.12 1.88
CA VAL A 16 -27.99 -21.06 3.29
C VAL A 16 -27.86 -19.64 3.86
N THR A 17 -26.81 -18.92 3.47
CA THR A 17 -26.63 -17.48 3.80
C THR A 17 -27.69 -16.63 3.10
N LEU A 18 -27.90 -16.82 1.80
CA LEU A 18 -28.92 -16.08 1.03
C LEU A 18 -30.33 -16.30 1.60
N LEU A 19 -30.65 -17.53 2.01
CA LEU A 19 -31.90 -17.87 2.67
C LEU A 19 -32.04 -17.13 4.01
N ASP A 20 -31.02 -17.16 4.86
CA ASP A 20 -31.05 -16.46 6.16
C ASP A 20 -31.18 -14.93 6.01
N VAL A 21 -30.60 -14.36 4.94
CA VAL A 21 -30.78 -12.95 4.54
C VAL A 21 -32.23 -12.67 4.14
N ALA A 22 -32.83 -13.52 3.30
CA ALA A 22 -34.22 -13.39 2.87
C ALA A 22 -35.20 -13.49 4.05
N LEU A 23 -34.87 -14.33 5.03
CA LEU A 23 -35.67 -14.58 6.22
C LEU A 23 -35.37 -13.64 7.38
N ARG A 24 -34.60 -12.55 7.18
CA ARG A 24 -34.16 -11.63 8.25
C ARG A 24 -35.27 -11.03 9.11
N ARG A 25 -36.51 -10.98 8.60
CA ARG A 25 -37.70 -10.48 9.32
C ARG A 25 -38.37 -11.53 10.22
N LYS A 26 -37.98 -12.80 10.12
CA LYS A 26 -38.58 -13.91 10.86
C LYS A 26 -37.89 -14.13 12.21
N PRO A 27 -38.55 -14.80 13.18
CA PRO A 27 -37.96 -15.05 14.49
C PRO A 27 -36.63 -15.80 14.41
N ARG A 28 -35.66 -15.40 15.24
CA ARG A 28 -34.29 -15.96 15.23
C ARG A 28 -34.27 -17.49 15.35
N ARG A 29 -35.07 -18.08 16.24
CA ARG A 29 -35.14 -19.55 16.41
C ARG A 29 -35.56 -20.26 15.14
N TRP A 30 -36.53 -19.69 14.43
CA TRP A 30 -37.04 -20.25 13.18
C TRP A 30 -36.01 -20.13 12.05
N ARG A 31 -35.31 -18.99 11.96
CA ARG A 31 -34.19 -18.80 11.03
C ARG A 31 -33.12 -19.87 11.24
N ILE A 32 -32.64 -20.04 12.48
CA ILE A 32 -31.62 -21.06 12.82
C ILE A 32 -32.08 -22.46 12.39
N ALA A 33 -33.33 -22.85 12.73
CA ALA A 33 -33.85 -24.16 12.39
C ALA A 33 -33.91 -24.41 10.87
N VAL A 34 -34.43 -23.43 10.10
CA VAL A 34 -34.51 -23.54 8.64
C VAL A 34 -33.12 -23.56 8.00
N THR A 35 -32.20 -22.71 8.46
CA THR A 35 -30.83 -22.64 7.98
C THR A 35 -30.09 -23.96 8.20
N LEU A 36 -30.21 -24.57 9.38
CA LEU A 36 -29.61 -25.88 9.69
C LEU A 36 -30.24 -27.01 8.87
N LEU A 37 -31.57 -27.01 8.73
CA LEU A 37 -32.28 -28.02 7.94
C LEU A 37 -31.83 -27.99 6.47
N VAL A 38 -31.77 -26.80 5.87
CA VAL A 38 -31.34 -26.63 4.47
C VAL A 38 -29.86 -26.97 4.31
N LEU A 39 -29.00 -26.59 5.27
CA LEU A 39 -27.58 -26.96 5.24
C LEU A 39 -27.41 -28.48 5.21
N VAL A 40 -28.10 -29.20 6.08
CA VAL A 40 -28.08 -30.68 6.10
C VAL A 40 -28.62 -31.24 4.78
N ALA A 41 -29.76 -30.72 4.30
CA ALA A 41 -30.35 -31.17 3.03
C ALA A 41 -29.42 -30.98 1.82
N LEU A 42 -28.61 -29.92 1.81
CA LEU A 42 -27.65 -29.67 0.74
C LEU A 42 -26.42 -30.59 0.80
N LEU A 43 -26.00 -30.99 2.00
CA LEU A 43 -24.82 -31.83 2.22
C LEU A 43 -25.12 -33.32 2.11
N VAL A 44 -26.34 -33.75 2.45
CA VAL A 44 -26.76 -35.15 2.32
C VAL A 44 -26.81 -35.54 0.83
N PRO A 45 -26.09 -36.59 0.41
CA PRO A 45 -26.16 -37.09 -0.96
C PRO A 45 -27.57 -37.58 -1.33
N PHE A 46 -28.02 -37.27 -2.54
CA PHE A 46 -29.22 -37.86 -3.12
C PHE A 46 -28.81 -38.61 -4.39
N GLY A 47 -28.70 -39.94 -4.32
CA GLY A 47 -27.99 -40.73 -5.31
C GLY A 47 -26.48 -40.68 -5.10
N GLU A 48 -25.70 -40.46 -6.15
CA GLU A 48 -24.22 -40.50 -6.09
C GLU A 48 -23.56 -39.21 -5.57
N ARG A 49 -24.26 -38.07 -5.61
CA ARG A 49 -23.71 -36.74 -5.27
C ARG A 49 -24.70 -35.94 -4.43
N SER A 50 -24.19 -34.96 -3.68
CA SER A 50 -25.00 -34.01 -2.91
C SER A 50 -25.35 -32.77 -3.72
N ALA A 51 -26.39 -32.03 -3.34
CA ALA A 51 -26.72 -30.76 -4.00
C ALA A 51 -25.56 -29.75 -3.88
N ALA A 52 -24.85 -29.75 -2.75
CA ALA A 52 -23.64 -28.96 -2.55
C ALA A 52 -22.54 -29.26 -3.58
N PHE A 53 -22.42 -30.51 -4.04
CA PHE A 53 -21.47 -30.88 -5.09
C PHE A 53 -21.80 -30.19 -6.42
N TYR A 54 -23.07 -30.17 -6.82
CA TYR A 54 -23.50 -29.49 -8.04
C TYR A 54 -23.33 -27.97 -7.95
N ILE A 55 -23.62 -27.39 -6.77
CA ILE A 55 -23.38 -25.96 -6.52
C ILE A 55 -21.90 -25.64 -6.66
N ARG A 56 -21.03 -26.43 -6.02
CA ARG A 56 -19.56 -26.31 -6.16
C ARG A 56 -19.13 -26.39 -7.61
N GLY A 57 -19.69 -27.32 -8.39
CA GLY A 57 -19.40 -27.42 -9.82
C GLY A 57 -19.80 -26.20 -10.64
N ALA A 58 -20.84 -25.47 -10.22
CA ALA A 58 -21.32 -24.27 -10.92
C ALA A 58 -20.55 -22.99 -10.56
N ILE A 59 -20.14 -22.83 -9.29
CA ILE A 59 -19.52 -21.57 -8.80
C ILE A 59 -18.00 -21.69 -8.55
N GLY A 60 -17.46 -22.91 -8.55
CA GLY A 60 -16.09 -23.18 -8.13
C GLY A 60 -15.91 -23.20 -6.60
N ASN A 61 -14.65 -23.15 -6.17
CA ASN A 61 -14.29 -23.08 -4.75
C ASN A 61 -14.40 -21.63 -4.27
N LEU A 62 -14.96 -21.43 -3.08
CA LEU A 62 -15.03 -20.11 -2.45
C LEU A 62 -13.69 -19.76 -1.79
N SER A 63 -13.31 -18.49 -1.87
CA SER A 63 -12.16 -17.96 -1.14
C SER A 63 -12.39 -17.98 0.38
N ILE A 64 -11.30 -17.96 1.14
CA ILE A 64 -11.36 -17.80 2.60
C ILE A 64 -12.01 -16.46 2.97
N GLY A 65 -11.83 -15.42 2.15
CA GLY A 65 -12.53 -14.15 2.30
C GLY A 65 -14.05 -14.28 2.22
N SER A 66 -14.58 -14.98 1.21
CA SER A 66 -16.01 -15.29 1.09
C SER A 66 -16.54 -16.11 2.27
N MET A 67 -15.82 -17.16 2.64
CA MET A 67 -16.18 -18.02 3.77
C MET A 67 -16.21 -17.22 5.08
N ALA A 68 -15.22 -16.35 5.31
CA ALA A 68 -15.16 -15.52 6.50
C ALA A 68 -16.28 -14.46 6.54
N MET A 69 -16.66 -13.88 5.40
CA MET A 69 -17.80 -12.96 5.30
C MET A 69 -19.10 -13.66 5.66
N MET A 70 -19.31 -14.88 5.16
CA MET A 70 -20.49 -15.69 5.47
C MET A 70 -20.52 -16.14 6.93
N ALA A 71 -19.38 -16.56 7.47
CA ALA A 71 -19.24 -16.85 8.90
C ALA A 71 -19.56 -15.63 9.77
N TYR A 72 -19.03 -14.46 9.39
CA TYR A 72 -19.32 -13.21 10.08
C TYR A 72 -20.80 -12.84 10.01
N TRP A 73 -21.48 -13.06 8.88
CA TRP A 73 -22.93 -12.86 8.76
C TRP A 73 -23.69 -13.66 9.82
N PHE A 74 -23.44 -14.97 9.96
CA PHE A 74 -24.12 -15.80 10.96
C PHE A 74 -23.76 -15.40 12.39
N LEU A 75 -22.49 -15.07 12.65
CA LEU A 75 -22.05 -14.53 13.93
C LEU A 75 -22.79 -13.22 14.26
N ARG A 76 -23.02 -12.33 13.29
CA ARG A 76 -23.79 -11.10 13.53
C ARG A 76 -25.29 -11.32 13.65
N ALA A 77 -25.86 -12.23 12.86
CA ALA A 77 -27.30 -12.50 12.83
C ALA A 77 -27.77 -13.23 14.09
N TRP A 78 -26.93 -14.13 14.64
CA TRP A 78 -27.28 -14.99 15.76
C TRP A 78 -26.38 -14.79 16.99
N GLY A 79 -25.29 -14.04 16.92
CA GLY A 79 -24.42 -13.76 18.06
C GLY A 79 -24.88 -12.56 18.90
N PRO A 80 -24.02 -12.14 19.84
CA PRO A 80 -24.31 -11.00 20.70
C PRO A 80 -24.26 -9.67 19.91
N PRO A 81 -25.04 -8.65 20.32
CA PRO A 81 -25.03 -7.33 19.67
C PRO A 81 -23.66 -6.64 19.66
N SER A 82 -22.76 -7.00 20.59
CA SER A 82 -21.40 -6.45 20.69
C SER A 82 -20.55 -6.67 19.44
N LEU A 83 -20.87 -7.67 18.62
CA LEU A 83 -20.19 -7.92 17.35
C LEU A 83 -20.40 -6.80 16.33
N ALA A 84 -21.42 -5.95 16.50
CA ALA A 84 -21.68 -4.79 15.63
C ALA A 84 -20.49 -3.82 15.54
N ARG A 85 -19.55 -3.86 16.49
CA ARG A 85 -18.32 -3.05 16.46
C ARG A 85 -17.47 -3.30 15.21
N PHE A 86 -17.51 -4.51 14.64
CA PHE A 86 -16.74 -4.89 13.45
C PHE A 86 -17.45 -4.50 12.14
N ASP A 87 -18.72 -4.09 12.21
CA ASP A 87 -19.52 -3.73 11.03
C ASP A 87 -18.88 -2.56 10.26
N ARG A 88 -18.15 -1.66 10.94
CA ARG A 88 -17.41 -0.55 10.29
C ARG A 88 -16.16 -1.03 9.56
N GLU A 89 -15.48 -2.05 10.08
CA GLU A 89 -14.30 -2.63 9.43
C GLU A 89 -14.68 -3.28 8.10
N LEU A 90 -15.84 -3.93 8.02
CA LEU A 90 -16.33 -4.51 6.75
C LEU A 90 -16.51 -3.49 5.64
N VAL A 91 -17.16 -2.35 5.92
CA VAL A 91 -17.35 -1.29 4.94
C VAL A 91 -15.99 -0.71 4.55
N PHE A 92 -15.09 -0.54 5.52
CA PHE A 92 -13.74 -0.07 5.29
C PHE A 92 -12.93 -0.99 4.38
N MET A 93 -13.09 -2.32 4.48
CA MET A 93 -12.40 -3.29 3.63
C MET A 93 -13.06 -3.49 2.28
N ALA A 94 -14.38 -3.32 2.19
CA ALA A 94 -15.11 -3.46 0.95
C ALA A 94 -14.65 -2.43 -0.10
N VAL A 95 -14.45 -1.17 0.28
CA VAL A 95 -14.06 -0.11 -0.67
C VAL A 95 -12.69 -0.39 -1.32
N PRO A 96 -11.59 -0.62 -0.59
CA PRO A 96 -10.31 -1.02 -1.17
C PRO A 96 -10.39 -2.30 -1.98
N LEU A 97 -11.14 -3.31 -1.53
CA LEU A 97 -11.33 -4.54 -2.29
C LEU A 97 -11.98 -4.27 -3.65
N LEU A 98 -12.98 -3.39 -3.73
CA LEU A 98 -13.60 -3.01 -5.00
C LEU A 98 -12.62 -2.26 -5.91
N VAL A 99 -11.79 -1.38 -5.36
CA VAL A 99 -10.74 -0.68 -6.12
C VAL A 99 -9.74 -1.68 -6.68
N VAL A 100 -9.28 -2.63 -5.85
CA VAL A 100 -8.39 -3.71 -6.29
C VAL A 100 -9.06 -4.55 -7.36
N ALA A 101 -10.29 -5.04 -7.14
CA ALA A 101 -11.01 -5.89 -8.08
C ALA A 101 -11.28 -5.21 -9.44
N ALA A 102 -11.57 -3.91 -9.43
CA ALA A 102 -11.83 -3.13 -10.65
C ALA A 102 -10.59 -3.00 -11.55
N VAL A 103 -9.39 -3.13 -10.98
CA VAL A 103 -8.12 -3.12 -11.72
C VAL A 103 -7.66 -4.56 -11.99
N PHE A 104 -7.70 -5.41 -10.96
CA PHE A 104 -7.22 -6.79 -10.99
C PHE A 104 -7.90 -7.65 -12.06
N TYR A 105 -9.23 -7.72 -12.07
CA TYR A 105 -9.93 -8.62 -13.00
C TYR A 105 -9.74 -8.24 -14.48
N PRO A 106 -9.88 -6.96 -14.90
CA PRO A 106 -9.59 -6.60 -16.28
C PRO A 106 -8.15 -6.92 -16.70
N MET A 107 -7.17 -6.63 -15.83
CA MET A 107 -5.76 -6.93 -16.13
C MET A 107 -5.54 -8.44 -16.31
N SER A 108 -6.10 -9.27 -15.43
CA SER A 108 -6.00 -10.73 -15.52
C SER A 108 -6.82 -11.35 -16.65
N LEU A 109 -7.79 -10.63 -17.21
CA LEU A 109 -8.49 -11.02 -18.43
C LEU A 109 -7.73 -10.64 -19.72
N GLY A 110 -6.52 -10.07 -19.59
CA GLY A 110 -5.66 -9.71 -20.72
C GLY A 110 -5.93 -8.33 -21.33
N PHE A 111 -6.60 -7.43 -20.61
CA PHE A 111 -6.78 -6.04 -21.08
C PHE A 111 -5.49 -5.21 -20.99
N THR A 112 -4.49 -5.70 -20.26
CA THR A 112 -3.17 -5.08 -20.11
C THR A 112 -2.07 -6.11 -20.34
N VAL A 113 -0.86 -5.62 -20.57
CA VAL A 113 0.33 -6.47 -20.73
C VAL A 113 0.76 -7.17 -19.44
N THR A 114 0.37 -6.64 -18.28
CA THR A 114 0.68 -7.21 -16.97
C THR A 114 -0.51 -7.99 -16.42
N ASP A 115 -0.25 -9.18 -15.88
CA ASP A 115 -1.25 -10.01 -15.19
C ASP A 115 -0.93 -10.11 -13.68
N PRO A 116 -1.68 -9.42 -12.81
CA PRO A 116 -1.45 -9.50 -11.38
C PRO A 116 -1.83 -10.87 -10.77
N TYR A 117 -2.68 -11.66 -11.43
CA TYR A 117 -3.08 -12.99 -10.96
C TYR A 117 -1.92 -13.99 -11.01
N ALA A 118 -1.02 -13.86 -11.99
CA ALA A 118 0.19 -14.68 -12.10
C ALA A 118 1.07 -14.65 -10.83
N HIS A 119 1.15 -13.51 -10.14
CA HIS A 119 1.91 -13.38 -8.90
C HIS A 119 1.38 -14.24 -7.74
N GLY A 120 0.17 -14.78 -7.85
CA GLY A 120 -0.39 -15.67 -6.85
C GLY A 120 0.23 -17.07 -6.85
N TYR A 121 0.85 -17.51 -7.96
CA TYR A 121 1.52 -18.82 -8.04
C TYR A 121 2.91 -18.81 -7.36
N TYR A 122 3.61 -17.67 -7.39
CA TYR A 122 4.91 -17.48 -6.73
C TYR A 122 4.87 -16.20 -5.87
N PRO A 123 4.20 -16.25 -4.70
CA PRO A 123 3.78 -15.06 -3.99
C PRO A 123 4.88 -14.45 -3.10
N THR A 124 6.14 -14.37 -3.55
CA THR A 124 7.25 -13.83 -2.73
C THR A 124 6.98 -12.38 -2.34
N VAL A 125 6.77 -11.52 -3.33
CA VAL A 125 6.42 -10.10 -3.13
C VAL A 125 5.02 -9.95 -2.55
N LEU A 126 4.06 -10.73 -3.05
CA LEU A 126 2.67 -10.70 -2.59
C LEU A 126 2.58 -11.03 -1.09
N SER A 127 3.38 -11.97 -0.59
CA SER A 127 3.44 -12.31 0.83
C SER A 127 3.98 -11.16 1.68
N ALA A 128 5.05 -10.48 1.24
CA ALA A 128 5.56 -9.29 1.93
C ALA A 128 4.51 -8.17 1.97
N PHE A 129 3.80 -7.96 0.86
CA PHE A 129 2.74 -6.96 0.77
C PHE A 129 1.55 -7.28 1.67
N LEU A 130 1.05 -8.52 1.66
CA LEU A 130 -0.07 -8.95 2.50
C LEU A 130 0.30 -8.99 3.98
N LEU A 131 1.53 -9.38 4.33
CA LEU A 131 2.02 -9.26 5.70
C LEU A 131 2.06 -7.81 6.16
N SER A 132 2.42 -6.87 5.27
CA SER A 132 2.36 -5.44 5.56
C SER A 132 0.93 -4.98 5.85
N ILE A 133 -0.04 -5.42 5.05
CA ILE A 133 -1.47 -5.13 5.28
C ILE A 133 -1.96 -5.76 6.58
N PHE A 134 -1.55 -7.00 6.88
CA PHE A 134 -1.88 -7.68 8.14
C PHE A 134 -1.35 -6.90 9.36
N CYS A 135 -0.07 -6.56 9.36
CA CYS A 135 0.56 -5.78 10.43
C CYS A 135 -0.10 -4.41 10.58
N TRP A 136 -0.42 -3.75 9.46
CA TRP A 136 -1.14 -2.48 9.47
C TRP A 136 -2.54 -2.63 10.06
N ALA A 137 -3.27 -3.70 9.73
CA ALA A 137 -4.59 -3.98 10.27
C ALA A 137 -4.53 -4.21 11.79
N VAL A 138 -3.59 -5.02 12.28
CA VAL A 138 -3.37 -5.25 13.72
C VAL A 138 -3.09 -3.93 14.45
N LEU A 139 -2.16 -3.12 13.93
CA LEU A 139 -1.78 -1.84 14.55
C LEU A 139 -2.89 -0.79 14.47
N SER A 140 -3.81 -0.93 13.52
CA SER A 140 -4.98 -0.05 13.37
C SER A 140 -6.20 -0.53 14.15
N GLY A 141 -6.12 -1.69 14.80
CA GLY A 141 -7.21 -2.33 15.55
C GLY A 141 -8.26 -3.02 14.66
N TRP A 142 -7.95 -3.28 13.39
CA TRP A 142 -8.83 -3.95 12.43
C TRP A 142 -8.69 -5.47 12.51
N TYR A 143 -9.09 -6.02 13.65
CA TYR A 143 -8.85 -7.42 13.98
C TYR A 143 -9.64 -8.39 13.09
N LEU A 144 -10.79 -8.00 12.55
CA LEU A 144 -11.53 -8.86 11.62
C LEU A 144 -10.72 -9.06 10.34
N SER A 145 -10.18 -7.97 9.80
CA SER A 145 -9.36 -8.00 8.58
C SER A 145 -8.05 -8.74 8.78
N ALA A 146 -7.40 -8.53 9.92
CA ALA A 146 -6.19 -9.26 10.29
C ALA A 146 -6.48 -10.77 10.39
N ALA A 147 -7.62 -11.16 10.99
CA ALA A 147 -8.01 -12.56 11.10
C ALA A 147 -8.30 -13.20 9.73
N VAL A 148 -8.96 -12.48 8.80
CA VAL A 148 -9.19 -12.96 7.44
C VAL A 148 -7.87 -13.17 6.70
N LEU A 149 -6.97 -12.20 6.73
CA LEU A 149 -5.66 -12.31 6.07
C LEU A 149 -4.82 -13.46 6.64
N ALA A 150 -4.78 -13.60 7.97
CA ALA A 150 -4.08 -14.70 8.62
C ALA A 150 -4.70 -16.06 8.24
N SER A 151 -6.02 -16.15 8.24
CA SER A 151 -6.72 -17.39 7.86
C SER A 151 -6.46 -17.76 6.40
N ALA A 152 -6.46 -16.78 5.48
CA ALA A 152 -6.15 -17.00 4.07
C ALA A 152 -4.71 -17.48 3.88
N PHE A 153 -3.74 -16.86 4.57
CA PHE A 153 -2.33 -17.28 4.50
C PHE A 153 -2.12 -18.68 5.06
N ILE A 154 -2.72 -19.00 6.22
CA ILE A 154 -2.64 -20.34 6.82
C ILE A 154 -3.26 -21.37 5.88
N ALA A 155 -4.45 -21.08 5.33
CA ALA A 155 -5.13 -21.97 4.40
C ALA A 155 -4.28 -22.25 3.15
N PHE A 156 -3.63 -21.21 2.61
CA PHE A 156 -2.71 -21.35 1.47
C PHE A 156 -1.48 -22.19 1.83
N ALA A 157 -0.83 -21.89 2.95
CA ALA A 157 0.37 -22.60 3.40
C ALA A 157 0.15 -24.11 3.64
N PHE A 158 -1.08 -24.51 3.98
CA PHE A 158 -1.46 -25.91 4.19
C PHE A 158 -2.22 -26.53 3.00
N GLY A 159 -2.40 -25.81 1.88
CA GLY A 159 -3.11 -26.32 0.70
C GLY A 159 -4.56 -26.72 0.99
N TRP A 160 -5.30 -25.88 1.72
CA TRP A 160 -6.69 -26.20 2.12
C TRP A 160 -7.69 -26.08 0.96
N LEU A 161 -7.40 -25.29 -0.06
CA LEU A 161 -8.17 -25.22 -1.30
C LEU A 161 -7.42 -25.98 -2.39
N GLU A 162 -8.12 -26.33 -3.47
CA GLU A 162 -7.52 -27.04 -4.62
C GLU A 162 -6.63 -26.13 -5.48
N SER A 163 -6.77 -24.81 -5.34
CA SER A 163 -5.94 -23.87 -6.08
C SER A 163 -4.56 -23.75 -5.43
N ASP A 164 -3.54 -23.68 -6.26
CA ASP A 164 -2.16 -23.35 -5.88
C ASP A 164 -1.88 -21.85 -6.02
N ASN A 165 -2.89 -21.03 -6.33
CA ASN A 165 -2.77 -19.59 -6.47
C ASN A 165 -3.27 -18.87 -5.19
N PHE A 166 -2.42 -18.03 -4.60
CA PHE A 166 -2.75 -17.36 -3.34
C PHE A 166 -3.92 -16.37 -3.44
N TRP A 167 -4.17 -15.78 -4.62
CA TRP A 167 -5.31 -14.86 -4.79
C TRP A 167 -6.66 -15.55 -4.56
N ASP A 168 -6.78 -16.81 -4.95
CA ASP A 168 -8.01 -17.60 -4.79
C ASP A 168 -8.36 -17.85 -3.31
N TYR A 169 -7.38 -17.75 -2.41
CA TYR A 169 -7.62 -17.81 -0.96
C TYR A 169 -8.09 -16.47 -0.40
N LEU A 170 -7.71 -15.34 -1.00
CA LEU A 170 -7.96 -14.00 -0.47
C LEU A 170 -9.34 -13.47 -0.84
N PHE A 171 -9.69 -13.50 -2.12
CA PHE A 171 -10.97 -13.01 -2.61
C PHE A 171 -11.40 -13.71 -3.90
N ASP A 172 -12.69 -13.62 -4.20
CA ASP A 172 -13.31 -14.19 -5.39
C ASP A 172 -14.44 -13.27 -5.91
N PRO A 173 -15.03 -13.53 -7.09
CA PRO A 173 -16.08 -12.68 -7.64
C PRO A 173 -17.31 -12.55 -6.73
N LEU A 174 -17.64 -13.57 -5.92
CA LEU A 174 -18.77 -13.51 -4.99
C LEU A 174 -18.47 -12.57 -3.82
N LEU A 175 -17.24 -12.57 -3.29
CA LEU A 175 -16.82 -11.59 -2.29
C LEU A 175 -16.90 -10.16 -2.84
N VAL A 176 -16.53 -9.97 -4.10
CA VAL A 176 -16.64 -8.67 -4.78
C VAL A 176 -18.10 -8.23 -4.90
N VAL A 177 -19.01 -9.11 -5.31
CA VAL A 177 -20.45 -8.82 -5.31
C VAL A 177 -20.95 -8.46 -3.91
N ALA A 178 -20.53 -9.20 -2.88
CA ALA A 178 -20.88 -8.89 -1.49
C ALA A 178 -20.33 -7.53 -1.04
N ALA A 179 -19.12 -7.17 -1.47
CA ALA A 179 -18.51 -5.87 -1.21
C ALA A 179 -19.29 -4.73 -1.90
N ILE A 180 -19.75 -4.91 -3.14
CA ILE A 180 -20.61 -3.95 -3.84
C ILE A 180 -21.89 -3.72 -3.02
N VAL A 181 -22.58 -4.79 -2.63
CA VAL A 181 -23.81 -4.69 -1.82
C VAL A 181 -23.54 -3.98 -0.49
N CYS A 182 -22.45 -4.30 0.19
CA CYS A 182 -22.03 -3.65 1.44
C CYS A 182 -21.85 -2.13 1.26
N VAL A 183 -21.12 -1.71 0.22
CA VAL A 183 -20.87 -0.30 -0.08
C VAL A 183 -22.14 0.43 -0.49
N VAL A 184 -23.03 -0.18 -1.29
CA VAL A 184 -24.30 0.44 -1.69
C VAL A 184 -25.20 0.68 -0.47
N LEU A 185 -25.29 -0.29 0.44
CA LEU A 185 -26.18 -0.20 1.60
C LEU A 185 -25.60 0.68 2.73
N ARG A 186 -24.27 0.73 2.87
CA ARG A 186 -23.60 1.29 4.05
C ARG A 186 -22.51 2.31 3.72
N GLY A 187 -22.35 2.69 2.46
CA GLY A 187 -21.31 3.63 2.00
C GLY A 187 -21.40 5.02 2.63
N ARG A 188 -22.57 5.41 3.14
CA ARG A 188 -22.72 6.66 3.91
C ARG A 188 -21.91 6.64 5.21
N GLU A 189 -21.75 5.47 5.84
CA GLU A 189 -20.90 5.31 7.02
C GLU A 189 -19.43 5.49 6.68
N PHE A 190 -19.00 5.04 5.50
CA PHE A 190 -17.67 5.28 4.97
C PHE A 190 -17.44 6.78 4.74
N ALA A 191 -18.35 7.46 4.03
CA ALA A 191 -18.23 8.88 3.74
C ALA A 191 -18.21 9.76 5.02
N ALA A 192 -18.94 9.34 6.06
CA ALA A 192 -19.02 10.06 7.33
C ALA A 192 -17.82 9.84 8.26
N ALA A 193 -16.89 8.92 7.95
CA ALA A 193 -15.73 8.68 8.79
C ALA A 193 -14.80 9.90 8.81
N PRO A 194 -14.10 10.19 9.92
CA PRO A 194 -13.29 11.40 10.08
C PRO A 194 -11.93 11.27 9.39
N TRP A 195 -11.94 11.00 8.08
CA TRP A 195 -10.79 10.70 7.22
C TRP A 195 -9.66 11.69 7.39
N ALA A 196 -9.97 12.99 7.34
CA ALA A 196 -8.97 14.05 7.45
C ALA A 196 -8.12 13.99 8.74
N SER A 197 -8.68 13.43 9.82
CA SER A 197 -7.99 13.31 11.11
C SER A 197 -7.24 11.99 11.30
N LEU A 198 -7.76 10.89 10.76
CA LEU A 198 -7.20 9.55 10.93
C LEU A 198 -6.16 9.22 9.86
N PHE A 199 -6.33 9.76 8.65
CA PHE A 199 -5.53 9.42 7.48
C PHE A 199 -4.04 9.68 7.68
N PRO A 200 -3.57 10.82 8.25
CA PRO A 200 -2.14 11.06 8.41
C PRO A 200 -1.45 10.00 9.25
N ARG A 201 -1.98 9.70 10.45
CA ARG A 201 -1.35 8.72 11.35
C ARG A 201 -1.42 7.31 10.77
N ARG A 202 -2.57 6.89 10.25
CA ARG A 202 -2.74 5.54 9.72
C ARG A 202 -1.90 5.32 8.47
N PHE A 203 -1.81 6.32 7.60
CA PHE A 203 -0.98 6.26 6.40
C PHE A 203 0.51 6.22 6.76
N THR A 204 0.97 7.06 7.70
CA THR A 204 2.35 6.98 8.20
C THR A 204 2.66 5.59 8.78
N ILE A 205 1.77 5.02 9.59
CA ILE A 205 1.96 3.66 10.12
C ILE A 205 2.01 2.62 8.99
N ALA A 206 1.06 2.68 8.04
CA ALA A 206 1.02 1.76 6.90
C ALA A 206 2.33 1.80 6.10
N SER A 207 2.79 2.99 5.74
CA SER A 207 4.04 3.18 4.99
C SER A 207 5.27 2.70 5.76
N LEU A 208 5.37 2.99 7.06
CA LEU A 208 6.51 2.52 7.87
C LEU A 208 6.50 1.01 8.08
N VAL A 209 5.32 0.40 8.26
CA VAL A 209 5.16 -1.06 8.34
C VAL A 209 5.54 -1.71 7.01
N LEU A 210 5.10 -1.16 5.88
CA LEU A 210 5.45 -1.63 4.55
C LEU A 210 6.98 -1.64 4.37
N VAL A 211 7.65 -0.53 4.68
CA VAL A 211 9.12 -0.45 4.64
C VAL A 211 9.75 -1.49 5.56
N ALA A 212 9.30 -1.61 6.80
CA ALA A 212 9.88 -2.55 7.77
C ALA A 212 9.73 -4.02 7.33
N VAL A 213 8.56 -4.40 6.82
CA VAL A 213 8.30 -5.77 6.34
C VAL A 213 9.12 -6.08 5.09
N PHE A 214 9.17 -5.17 4.11
CA PHE A 214 9.97 -5.37 2.91
C PHE A 214 11.47 -5.45 3.22
N LEU A 215 11.97 -4.63 4.16
CA LEU A 215 13.35 -4.75 4.62
C LEU A 215 13.61 -6.09 5.34
N ALA A 216 12.67 -6.56 6.14
CA ALA A 216 12.80 -7.87 6.79
C ALA A 216 12.87 -9.00 5.75
N PHE A 217 12.00 -8.97 4.72
CA PHE A 217 12.05 -9.90 3.60
C PHE A 217 13.36 -9.80 2.82
N ALA A 218 13.83 -8.59 2.53
CA ALA A 218 15.12 -8.35 1.88
C ALA A 218 16.28 -8.98 2.66
N VAL A 219 16.33 -8.76 3.98
CA VAL A 219 17.35 -9.33 4.88
C VAL A 219 17.31 -10.86 4.90
N VAL A 220 16.12 -11.46 4.98
CA VAL A 220 15.96 -12.91 5.00
C VAL A 220 16.30 -13.53 3.65
N LEU A 221 15.72 -13.03 2.56
CA LEU A 221 15.91 -13.56 1.21
C LEU A 221 17.37 -13.37 0.76
N SER A 222 17.98 -12.21 1.00
CA SER A 222 19.38 -11.96 0.63
C SER A 222 20.37 -12.97 1.22
N ARG A 223 20.05 -13.61 2.35
CA ARG A 223 20.88 -14.63 2.98
C ARG A 223 20.44 -16.05 2.71
N ALA A 224 19.15 -16.32 2.83
CA ALA A 224 18.61 -17.67 2.75
C ALA A 224 18.42 -18.14 1.31
N ASN A 225 18.07 -17.24 0.39
CA ASN A 225 17.88 -17.53 -1.02
C ASN A 225 18.20 -16.29 -1.89
N PRO A 226 19.50 -16.00 -2.11
CA PRO A 226 19.93 -14.83 -2.87
C PRO A 226 19.38 -14.82 -4.31
N THR A 227 19.16 -15.99 -4.92
CA THR A 227 18.56 -16.11 -6.25
C THR A 227 17.13 -15.58 -6.26
N ALA A 228 16.27 -16.05 -5.34
CA ALA A 228 14.90 -15.53 -5.22
C ALA A 228 14.86 -14.04 -4.85
N TYR A 229 15.86 -13.53 -4.12
CA TYR A 229 15.98 -12.09 -3.89
C TYR A 229 16.19 -11.33 -5.20
N ILE A 230 17.11 -11.77 -6.06
CA ILE A 230 17.48 -11.05 -7.29
C ILE A 230 16.44 -11.23 -8.39
N GLU A 231 15.92 -12.44 -8.56
CA GLU A 231 15.09 -12.83 -9.71
C GLU A 231 13.59 -12.63 -9.48
N ASP A 232 13.11 -12.63 -8.22
CA ASP A 232 11.68 -12.45 -7.93
C ASP A 232 11.41 -11.17 -7.11
N PHE A 233 12.13 -11.00 -5.99
CA PHE A 233 11.79 -9.98 -5.00
C PHE A 233 12.25 -8.58 -5.43
N SER A 234 13.47 -8.46 -5.92
CA SER A 234 14.15 -7.24 -6.34
C SER A 234 14.46 -7.23 -7.83
N ALA A 235 13.65 -7.93 -8.63
CA ALA A 235 13.83 -8.05 -10.06
C ALA A 235 13.57 -6.72 -10.79
N GLU A 236 14.26 -6.52 -11.93
CA GLU A 236 14.06 -5.33 -12.78
C GLU A 236 12.64 -5.37 -13.35
N ASP A 237 11.97 -4.22 -13.42
CA ASP A 237 10.59 -4.03 -13.88
C ASP A 237 9.50 -4.68 -13.04
N HIS A 238 9.83 -5.07 -11.82
CA HIS A 238 8.87 -5.71 -10.92
C HIS A 238 8.27 -4.71 -9.93
N PHE A 239 7.48 -5.25 -9.01
CA PHE A 239 6.69 -4.50 -8.03
C PHE A 239 7.44 -3.36 -7.33
N ILE A 240 8.71 -3.55 -6.99
CA ILE A 240 9.49 -2.57 -6.21
C ILE A 240 9.67 -1.27 -7.00
N GLU A 241 10.18 -1.34 -8.23
CA GLU A 241 10.39 -0.19 -9.11
C GLU A 241 9.05 0.49 -9.46
N TRP A 242 8.03 -0.29 -9.82
CA TRP A 242 6.67 0.23 -10.08
C TRP A 242 6.06 0.94 -8.86
N PHE A 243 6.24 0.38 -7.67
CA PHE A 243 5.73 0.96 -6.44
C PHE A 243 6.52 2.21 -6.05
N THR A 244 7.86 2.20 -6.20
CA THR A 244 8.72 3.37 -6.03
C THR A 244 8.27 4.51 -6.96
N SER A 245 8.04 4.21 -8.23
CA SER A 245 7.51 5.15 -9.22
C SER A 245 6.16 5.73 -8.80
N LEU A 246 5.21 4.89 -8.38
CA LEU A 246 3.90 5.32 -7.90
C LEU A 246 3.99 6.25 -6.68
N VAL A 247 4.86 5.93 -5.72
CA VAL A 247 5.09 6.71 -4.51
C VAL A 247 5.70 8.08 -4.82
N LEU A 248 6.70 8.12 -5.71
CA LEU A 248 7.32 9.36 -6.17
C LEU A 248 6.34 10.21 -6.98
N PHE A 249 5.52 9.59 -7.83
CA PHE A 249 4.45 10.28 -8.53
C PHE A 249 3.42 10.87 -7.56
N GLY A 250 3.08 10.17 -6.47
CA GLY A 250 2.26 10.70 -5.38
C GLY A 250 2.87 11.96 -4.74
N ALA A 251 4.19 11.96 -4.50
CA ALA A 251 4.90 13.14 -3.99
C ALA A 251 4.89 14.31 -5.00
N PHE A 252 5.00 14.02 -6.30
CA PHE A 252 4.81 15.00 -7.37
C PHE A 252 3.41 15.62 -7.32
N CYS A 253 2.35 14.80 -7.30
CA CYS A 253 0.96 15.27 -7.26
C CYS A 253 0.69 16.19 -6.05
N VAL A 254 1.20 15.84 -4.87
CA VAL A 254 1.03 16.65 -3.67
C VAL A 254 1.78 17.97 -3.76
N SER A 255 2.98 17.97 -4.34
CA SER A 255 3.79 19.18 -4.54
C SER A 255 3.12 20.12 -5.56
N VAL A 256 2.62 19.60 -6.68
CA VAL A 256 1.85 20.35 -7.68
C VAL A 256 0.56 20.90 -7.07
N HIS A 257 -0.18 20.09 -6.31
CA HIS A 257 -1.39 20.55 -5.63
C HIS A 257 -1.12 21.76 -4.72
N ARG A 258 -0.01 21.74 -3.96
CA ARG A 258 0.42 22.89 -3.14
C ARG A 258 0.76 24.10 -3.99
N LEU A 259 1.47 23.91 -5.10
CA LEU A 259 1.83 24.99 -6.04
C LEU A 259 0.65 25.63 -6.75
N VAL A 260 -0.45 24.90 -6.94
CA VAL A 260 -1.64 25.39 -7.63
C VAL A 260 -2.61 26.01 -6.62
N VAL A 261 -2.96 25.28 -5.57
CA VAL A 261 -4.04 25.64 -4.63
C VAL A 261 -3.53 26.56 -3.51
N ALA A 262 -2.37 26.24 -2.94
CA ALA A 262 -1.79 26.96 -1.80
C ALA A 262 -0.73 28.00 -2.22
N ARG A 263 -0.65 28.35 -3.51
CA ARG A 263 0.38 29.23 -4.09
C ARG A 263 0.50 30.60 -3.45
N HIS A 264 -0.58 31.09 -2.86
CA HIS A 264 -0.65 32.38 -2.17
C HIS A 264 0.05 32.37 -0.81
N LEU A 265 0.31 31.18 -0.24
CA LEU A 265 1.04 31.02 1.03
C LEU A 265 2.56 31.09 0.86
N PHE A 266 3.07 31.00 -0.37
CA PHE A 266 4.50 30.82 -0.62
C PHE A 266 5.12 32.04 -1.29
N SER A 267 6.33 32.38 -0.83
CA SER A 267 7.23 33.31 -1.54
C SER A 267 7.63 32.74 -2.91
N TRP A 268 8.22 33.56 -3.79
CA TRP A 268 8.75 33.05 -5.06
C TRP A 268 9.79 31.93 -4.86
N ARG A 269 10.61 32.03 -3.80
CA ARG A 269 11.58 31.00 -3.41
C ARG A 269 10.88 29.70 -3.01
N GLY A 270 9.82 29.82 -2.21
CA GLY A 270 9.00 28.67 -1.83
C GLY A 270 8.35 27.98 -3.02
N LYS A 271 7.86 28.75 -3.98
CA LYS A 271 7.34 28.21 -5.25
C LYS A 271 8.45 27.52 -6.05
N ALA A 272 9.63 28.13 -6.16
CA ALA A 272 10.76 27.52 -6.87
C ALA A 272 11.20 26.20 -6.24
N VAL A 273 11.29 26.13 -4.91
CA VAL A 273 11.61 24.89 -4.18
C VAL A 273 10.55 23.83 -4.37
N LEU A 274 9.26 24.17 -4.22
CA LEU A 274 8.18 23.20 -4.45
C LEU A 274 8.13 22.71 -5.90
N ALA A 275 8.40 23.59 -6.88
CA ALA A 275 8.49 23.21 -8.29
C ALA A 275 9.67 22.29 -8.53
N PHE A 276 10.83 22.57 -7.93
CA PHE A 276 11.99 21.69 -7.98
C PHE A 276 11.69 20.32 -7.36
N VAL A 277 11.08 20.26 -6.17
CA VAL A 277 10.68 18.99 -5.53
C VAL A 277 9.69 18.21 -6.40
N ALA A 278 8.72 18.90 -7.02
CA ALA A 278 7.78 18.27 -7.94
C ALA A 278 8.51 17.67 -9.15
N LEU A 279 9.36 18.45 -9.82
CA LEU A 279 10.12 17.99 -10.98
C LEU A 279 11.08 16.84 -10.63
N LEU A 280 11.75 16.91 -9.48
CA LEU A 280 12.62 15.84 -8.98
C LEU A 280 11.83 14.55 -8.74
N ALA A 281 10.65 14.65 -8.13
CA ALA A 281 9.79 13.50 -7.86
C ALA A 281 9.21 12.91 -9.17
N LEU A 282 8.83 13.74 -10.14
CA LEU A 282 8.39 13.28 -11.46
C LEU A 282 9.53 12.61 -12.22
N PHE A 283 10.72 13.21 -12.18
CA PHE A 283 11.92 12.67 -12.82
C PHE A 283 12.27 11.30 -12.21
N GLY A 284 12.35 11.20 -10.88
CA GLY A 284 12.58 9.92 -10.21
C GLY A 284 11.51 8.89 -10.56
N ALA A 285 10.22 9.27 -10.53
CA ALA A 285 9.14 8.37 -10.92
C ALA A 285 9.27 7.86 -12.36
N GLY A 286 9.67 8.73 -13.30
CA GLY A 286 9.92 8.36 -14.69
C GLY A 286 11.11 7.42 -14.85
N GLU A 287 12.23 7.73 -14.20
CA GLU A 287 13.44 6.89 -14.26
C GLU A 287 13.20 5.46 -13.78
N GLU A 288 12.45 5.27 -12.69
CA GLU A 288 12.11 3.94 -12.12
C GLU A 288 11.33 3.04 -13.08
N ILE A 289 10.63 3.59 -14.08
CA ILE A 289 9.86 2.80 -15.08
C ILE A 289 10.34 3.07 -16.50
N SER A 290 11.57 3.55 -16.66
CA SER A 290 12.15 3.89 -17.96
C SER A 290 11.26 4.79 -18.80
N TRP A 291 10.63 5.78 -18.18
CA TRP A 291 9.69 6.73 -18.78
C TRP A 291 8.49 6.06 -19.48
N GLY A 292 8.12 4.85 -19.05
CA GLY A 292 7.02 4.09 -19.64
C GLY A 292 7.36 3.47 -20.99
N GLN A 293 8.65 3.33 -21.33
CA GLN A 293 9.13 2.71 -22.57
C GLN A 293 8.40 1.40 -22.89
N ARG A 294 8.29 0.51 -21.89
CA ARG A 294 7.62 -0.80 -22.00
C ARG A 294 6.10 -0.71 -22.14
N VAL A 295 5.48 0.32 -21.56
CA VAL A 295 4.03 0.51 -21.61
C VAL A 295 3.59 1.01 -22.99
N PHE A 296 4.40 1.87 -23.59
CA PHE A 296 4.10 2.51 -24.87
C PHE A 296 4.83 1.88 -26.06
N ASP A 297 5.53 0.76 -25.83
CA ASP A 297 6.34 0.05 -26.83
C ASP A 297 7.28 0.99 -27.61
N ILE A 298 7.98 1.86 -26.86
CA ILE A 298 8.88 2.85 -27.44
C ILE A 298 10.25 2.21 -27.65
N GLU A 299 10.77 2.24 -28.87
CA GLU A 299 12.14 1.82 -29.15
C GLU A 299 13.17 2.81 -28.60
N THR A 300 14.25 2.29 -27.99
CA THR A 300 15.35 3.11 -27.50
C THR A 300 16.16 3.69 -28.67
N PRO A 301 16.33 5.02 -28.76
CA PRO A 301 17.12 5.65 -29.80
C PRO A 301 18.56 5.12 -29.82
N ALA A 302 19.13 4.93 -31.01
CA ALA A 302 20.48 4.36 -31.18
C ALA A 302 21.58 5.10 -30.39
N ALA A 303 21.44 6.43 -30.24
CA ALA A 303 22.37 7.25 -29.46
C ALA A 303 22.37 6.92 -27.95
N LEU A 304 21.22 6.53 -27.39
CA LEU A 304 21.09 6.07 -26.00
C LEU A 304 21.47 4.60 -25.88
N LYS A 305 21.07 3.76 -26.85
CA LYS A 305 21.40 2.34 -26.89
C LYS A 305 22.91 2.07 -26.81
N ALA A 306 23.72 2.93 -27.43
CA ALA A 306 25.18 2.82 -27.39
C ALA A 306 25.81 3.16 -26.02
N ARG A 307 25.08 3.78 -25.10
CA ARG A 307 25.61 4.28 -23.80
C ARG A 307 24.81 3.82 -22.59
N ASN A 308 23.62 3.24 -22.78
CA ASN A 308 22.78 2.69 -21.73
C ASN A 308 23.06 1.18 -21.60
N ALA A 309 23.39 0.74 -20.39
CA ALA A 309 23.78 -0.65 -20.13
C ALA A 309 22.64 -1.67 -20.31
N GLN A 310 21.38 -1.21 -20.36
CA GLN A 310 20.16 -2.02 -20.41
C GLN A 310 19.28 -1.70 -21.62
N GLU A 311 19.79 -0.90 -22.56
CA GLU A 311 19.04 -0.46 -23.75
C GLU A 311 17.74 0.29 -23.40
N GLU A 312 17.74 1.07 -22.32
CA GLU A 312 16.55 1.79 -21.83
C GLU A 312 16.58 3.31 -22.12
N LEU A 313 15.41 3.94 -22.03
CA LEU A 313 15.24 5.39 -22.14
C LEU A 313 15.70 6.16 -20.90
N ASN A 314 15.87 5.50 -19.76
CA ASN A 314 16.30 6.15 -18.53
C ASN A 314 17.73 6.69 -18.61
N LEU A 315 18.00 7.69 -17.78
CA LEU A 315 19.32 8.31 -17.65
C LEU A 315 20.16 7.64 -16.57
N HIS A 316 19.55 6.96 -15.60
CA HIS A 316 20.27 6.32 -14.50
C HIS A 316 21.14 5.12 -14.96
N ASN A 317 20.80 4.44 -16.06
CA ASN A 317 21.58 3.30 -16.59
C ASN A 317 22.60 3.71 -17.66
N LEU A 318 22.79 5.02 -17.86
CA LEU A 318 23.86 5.54 -18.69
C LEU A 318 25.23 5.24 -18.08
N THR A 319 26.14 4.85 -18.96
CA THR A 319 27.55 4.63 -18.66
C THR A 319 28.40 5.69 -19.37
N PHE A 320 29.41 6.19 -18.69
CA PHE A 320 30.41 7.06 -19.28
C PHE A 320 31.80 6.60 -18.87
N GLU A 321 32.74 6.69 -19.81
CA GLU A 321 34.13 6.36 -19.57
C GLU A 321 34.88 7.60 -19.08
N PHE A 322 35.57 7.49 -17.95
CA PHE A 322 36.43 8.55 -17.44
C PHE A 322 37.75 7.93 -16.96
N ARG A 323 38.88 8.39 -17.52
CA ARG A 323 40.22 7.85 -17.21
C ARG A 323 40.36 6.33 -17.41
N GLY A 324 39.69 5.76 -18.40
CA GLY A 324 39.76 4.33 -18.72
C GLY A 324 38.88 3.44 -17.82
N GLU A 325 38.09 4.02 -16.92
CA GLU A 325 37.10 3.30 -16.11
C GLU A 325 35.68 3.68 -16.55
N VAL A 326 34.80 2.68 -16.61
CA VAL A 326 33.38 2.87 -16.94
C VAL A 326 32.60 3.18 -15.66
N TYR A 327 32.04 4.37 -15.58
CA TYR A 327 31.20 4.83 -14.48
C TYR A 327 29.72 4.74 -14.88
N LYS A 328 28.89 4.17 -14.00
CA LYS A 328 27.43 4.21 -14.12
C LYS A 328 26.88 5.49 -13.47
N VAL A 329 26.04 6.23 -14.19
CA VAL A 329 25.40 7.47 -13.70
C VAL A 329 24.61 7.20 -12.42
N ASN A 330 23.86 6.10 -12.33
CA ASN A 330 23.16 5.67 -11.12
C ASN A 330 24.10 5.70 -9.90
N LYS A 331 25.22 4.96 -9.94
CA LYS A 331 26.13 4.83 -8.79
C LYS A 331 26.75 6.16 -8.32
N VAL A 332 27.01 7.09 -9.24
CA VAL A 332 27.71 8.34 -8.91
C VAL A 332 26.73 9.43 -8.49
N VAL A 333 25.73 9.73 -9.32
CA VAL A 333 24.82 10.86 -9.11
C VAL A 333 23.71 10.48 -8.13
N PHE A 334 23.03 9.36 -8.38
CA PHE A 334 21.89 8.91 -7.60
C PHE A 334 22.30 8.13 -6.35
N GLY A 335 23.42 7.41 -6.38
CA GLY A 335 24.00 6.77 -5.21
C GLY A 335 24.70 7.77 -4.28
N ARG A 336 25.92 8.17 -4.61
CA ARG A 336 26.78 8.98 -3.72
C ARG A 336 26.26 10.41 -3.51
N GLY A 337 25.85 11.09 -4.59
CA GLY A 337 25.38 12.47 -4.54
C GLY A 337 24.13 12.65 -3.69
N LEU A 338 23.09 11.84 -3.96
CA LEU A 338 21.84 11.87 -3.20
C LEU A 338 22.05 11.49 -1.73
N THR A 339 22.90 10.50 -1.45
CA THR A 339 23.24 10.10 -0.08
C THR A 339 23.86 11.26 0.71
N LEU A 340 24.83 11.97 0.13
CA LEU A 340 25.45 13.14 0.80
C LEU A 340 24.43 14.26 1.03
N ALA A 341 23.56 14.54 0.05
CA ALA A 341 22.49 15.53 0.20
C ALA A 341 21.51 15.13 1.31
N LEU A 342 21.13 13.85 1.37
CA LEU A 342 20.25 13.31 2.41
C LEU A 342 20.91 13.40 3.79
N LEU A 343 22.20 13.04 3.92
CA LEU A 343 22.93 13.16 5.18
C LEU A 343 23.02 14.61 5.64
N PHE A 344 23.31 15.56 4.74
CA PHE A 344 23.28 16.99 5.08
C PHE A 344 21.88 17.43 5.52
N TYR A 345 20.84 17.02 4.80
CA TYR A 345 19.46 17.34 5.11
C TYR A 345 19.01 16.79 6.49
N LEU A 346 19.36 15.55 6.81
CA LEU A 346 18.98 14.88 8.05
C LEU A 346 19.85 15.26 9.25
N LEU A 347 21.18 15.34 9.08
CA LEU A 347 22.13 15.52 10.18
C LEU A 347 22.53 16.98 10.41
N VAL A 348 22.38 17.85 9.41
CA VAL A 348 22.73 19.28 9.52
C VAL A 348 21.48 20.16 9.49
N MET A 349 20.70 20.11 8.41
CA MET A 349 19.55 21.01 8.25
C MET A 349 18.46 20.77 9.31
N THR A 350 18.13 19.50 9.58
CA THR A 350 17.04 19.15 10.52
C THR A 350 17.35 19.59 11.97
N PRO A 351 18.52 19.32 12.56
CA PRO A 351 18.86 19.84 13.89
C PRO A 351 18.90 21.36 13.94
N LEU A 352 19.44 22.02 12.91
CA LEU A 352 19.51 23.48 12.85
C LEU A 352 18.11 24.12 12.77
N HIS A 353 17.20 23.57 11.97
CA HIS A 353 15.79 24.00 11.90
C HIS A 353 15.08 23.91 13.25
N ARG A 354 15.37 22.86 14.02
CA ARG A 354 14.73 22.64 15.33
C ARG A 354 15.32 23.52 16.42
N ARG A 355 16.62 23.82 16.39
CA ARG A 355 17.31 24.58 17.46
C ARG A 355 17.37 26.08 17.23
N ASN A 356 17.45 26.55 15.99
CA ASN A 356 17.69 27.97 15.69
C ASN A 356 16.46 28.63 15.02
N PRO A 357 15.80 29.60 15.68
CA PRO A 357 14.63 30.29 15.13
C PRO A 357 14.87 31.02 13.80
N ARG A 358 16.08 31.57 13.59
CA ARG A 358 16.42 32.28 12.34
C ARG A 358 16.51 31.29 11.17
N VAL A 359 17.18 30.16 11.38
CA VAL A 359 17.28 29.09 10.38
C VAL A 359 15.89 28.50 10.10
N ARG A 360 15.08 28.29 11.14
CA ARG A 360 13.69 27.86 11.00
C ARG A 360 12.90 28.79 10.10
N SER A 361 12.91 30.09 10.39
CA SER A 361 12.19 31.10 9.61
C SER A 361 12.68 31.14 8.16
N LEU A 362 13.98 30.99 7.92
CA LEU A 362 14.55 30.96 6.58
C LEU A 362 14.06 29.74 5.78
N ILE A 363 14.23 28.54 6.34
CA ILE A 363 13.81 27.27 5.70
C ILE A 363 12.29 27.25 5.46
N ASP A 364 11.49 27.69 6.43
CA ASP A 364 10.04 27.74 6.31
C ASP A 364 9.60 28.75 5.24
N SER A 365 10.30 29.89 5.09
CA SER A 365 10.02 30.87 4.02
C SER A 365 10.30 30.34 2.61
N TRP A 366 11.14 29.30 2.50
CA TRP A 366 11.45 28.57 1.28
C TRP A 366 10.53 27.36 1.08
N ALA A 367 9.53 27.17 1.94
CA ALA A 367 8.58 26.06 1.85
C ALA A 367 9.24 24.68 1.72
N ILE A 368 10.45 24.51 2.29
CA ILE A 368 11.15 23.23 2.31
C ILE A 368 10.40 22.30 3.28
N PRO A 369 9.91 21.13 2.84
CA PRO A 369 9.30 20.16 3.74
C PRO A 369 10.40 19.67 4.69
N MET A 370 10.19 19.76 6.00
CA MET A 370 11.16 19.30 7.00
C MET A 370 10.75 17.95 7.59
N PRO A 371 11.69 17.03 7.84
CA PRO A 371 11.36 15.68 8.25
C PRO A 371 10.96 15.67 9.73
N ALA A 372 9.92 14.91 10.04
CA ALA A 372 9.59 14.57 11.41
C ALA A 372 10.65 13.61 11.98
N LEU A 373 10.75 13.53 13.31
CA LEU A 373 11.72 12.65 13.97
C LEU A 373 11.61 11.18 13.52
N HIS A 374 10.38 10.70 13.32
CA HIS A 374 10.16 9.33 12.84
C HIS A 374 10.56 9.15 11.37
N HIS A 375 10.53 10.20 10.52
CA HIS A 375 11.10 10.14 9.16
C HIS A 375 12.63 10.03 9.23
N VAL A 376 13.28 10.82 10.09
CA VAL A 376 14.73 10.75 10.28
C VAL A 376 15.15 9.36 10.77
N ALA A 377 14.44 8.83 11.77
CA ALA A 377 14.68 7.47 12.26
C ALA A 377 14.45 6.42 11.16
N ALA A 378 13.39 6.54 10.38
CA ALA A 378 13.10 5.62 9.27
C ALA A 378 14.20 5.63 8.21
N TYR A 379 14.69 6.80 7.77
CA TYR A 379 15.82 6.88 6.85
C TYR A 379 17.08 6.21 7.39
N ILE A 380 17.41 6.47 8.65
CA ILE A 380 18.58 5.85 9.30
C ILE A 380 18.41 4.32 9.34
N VAL A 381 17.23 3.84 9.72
CA VAL A 381 16.94 2.39 9.75
C VAL A 381 17.04 1.78 8.36
N VAL A 382 16.47 2.40 7.33
CA VAL A 382 16.59 1.92 5.94
C VAL A 382 18.07 1.78 5.55
N VAL A 383 18.85 2.85 5.69
CA VAL A 383 20.27 2.85 5.30
C VAL A 383 21.06 1.82 6.11
N LEU A 384 20.89 1.78 7.44
CA LEU A 384 21.64 0.84 8.28
C LEU A 384 21.26 -0.61 7.99
N VAL A 385 19.97 -0.92 7.85
CA VAL A 385 19.52 -2.29 7.55
C VAL A 385 20.01 -2.73 6.18
N VAL A 386 19.91 -1.89 5.16
CA VAL A 386 20.36 -2.26 3.81
C VAL A 386 21.87 -2.42 3.75
N GLU A 387 22.64 -1.44 4.25
CA GLU A 387 24.10 -1.45 4.13
C GLU A 387 24.78 -2.50 5.04
N LEU A 388 24.21 -2.77 6.23
CA LEU A 388 24.79 -3.72 7.18
C LEU A 388 24.21 -5.12 7.05
N LEU A 389 22.95 -5.25 6.62
CA LEU A 389 22.24 -6.52 6.66
C LEU A 389 21.78 -7.03 5.29
N VAL A 390 21.89 -6.33 4.16
CA VAL A 390 21.53 -6.91 2.86
C VAL A 390 22.79 -7.26 2.07
N GLU A 391 23.02 -8.55 1.86
CA GLU A 391 24.27 -9.11 1.31
C GLU A 391 24.13 -9.44 -0.19
N THR A 392 23.73 -8.46 -1.01
CA THR A 392 23.58 -8.64 -2.46
C THR A 392 24.12 -7.45 -3.25
N SER A 393 24.41 -7.67 -4.53
CA SER A 393 24.79 -6.60 -5.47
C SER A 393 23.66 -5.60 -5.76
N ARG A 394 22.40 -6.03 -5.59
CA ARG A 394 21.18 -5.24 -5.80
C ARG A 394 20.56 -4.72 -4.50
N ARG A 395 21.36 -4.55 -3.43
CA ARG A 395 20.86 -3.97 -2.18
C ARG A 395 20.36 -2.53 -2.33
N GLY A 396 20.91 -1.79 -3.30
CA GLY A 396 20.57 -0.38 -3.57
C GLY A 396 19.08 -0.15 -3.83
N GLU A 397 18.42 -1.09 -4.50
CA GLU A 397 16.97 -1.07 -4.78
C GLU A 397 16.14 -0.90 -3.50
N MET A 398 16.56 -1.53 -2.40
CA MET A 398 15.83 -1.43 -1.12
C MET A 398 16.03 -0.07 -0.45
N THR A 399 17.19 0.56 -0.66
CA THR A 399 17.45 1.93 -0.19
C THR A 399 16.57 2.91 -0.96
N GLU A 400 16.43 2.73 -2.27
CA GLU A 400 15.58 3.56 -3.14
C GLU A 400 14.10 3.38 -2.79
N PHE A 401 13.62 2.13 -2.69
CA PHE A 401 12.25 1.82 -2.28
C PHE A 401 11.89 2.39 -0.90
N GLY A 402 12.68 2.08 0.12
CA GLY A 402 12.46 2.57 1.48
C GLY A 402 12.60 4.09 1.56
N GLY A 403 13.63 4.63 0.90
CA GLY A 403 13.92 6.06 0.87
C GLY A 403 12.83 6.88 0.18
N ALA A 404 12.27 6.38 -0.93
CA ALA A 404 11.18 7.02 -1.67
C ALA A 404 9.88 7.06 -0.85
N ILE A 405 9.54 5.98 -0.13
CA ILE A 405 8.37 5.95 0.77
C ILE A 405 8.53 6.98 1.89
N VAL A 406 9.69 7.03 2.54
CA VAL A 406 9.96 8.01 3.60
C VAL A 406 10.01 9.44 3.03
N PHE A 407 10.52 9.62 1.81
CA PHE A 407 10.51 10.90 1.10
C PHE A 407 9.10 11.38 0.83
N MET A 408 8.22 10.51 0.31
CA MET A 408 6.81 10.82 0.13
C MET A 408 6.16 11.17 1.47
N LEU A 409 6.39 10.42 2.55
CA LEU A 409 5.89 10.78 3.88
C LEU A 409 6.36 12.17 4.34
N ASN A 410 7.61 12.51 4.06
CA ASN A 410 8.18 13.82 4.37
C ASN A 410 7.52 14.94 3.56
N VAL A 411 7.27 14.72 2.27
CA VAL A 411 6.54 15.68 1.43
C VAL A 411 5.09 15.81 1.90
N VAL A 412 4.39 14.71 2.17
CA VAL A 412 2.95 14.72 2.48
C VAL A 412 2.67 15.19 3.91
N PHE A 413 3.44 14.72 4.89
CA PHE A 413 3.27 15.00 6.32
C PHE A 413 4.53 15.61 6.97
N PRO A 414 5.02 16.77 6.47
CA PRO A 414 6.22 17.39 7.01
C PRO A 414 6.03 17.88 8.44
N ALA A 415 7.12 17.97 9.20
CA ALA A 415 7.12 18.49 10.56
C ALA A 415 6.61 19.95 10.62
N ASN A 416 6.97 20.76 9.63
CA ASN A 416 6.52 22.15 9.46
C ASN A 416 5.19 22.25 8.69
N ARG A 417 4.28 21.26 8.81
CA ARG A 417 2.97 21.22 8.10
C ARG A 417 2.13 22.51 8.19
N ALA A 418 2.34 23.33 9.22
CA ALA A 418 1.63 24.58 9.42
C ALA A 418 1.82 25.57 8.26
N ILE A 419 2.98 25.54 7.58
CA ILE A 419 3.27 26.46 6.47
C ILE A 419 2.44 26.14 5.20
N TYR A 420 1.92 24.91 5.10
CA TYR A 420 1.16 24.43 3.95
C TYR A 420 -0.37 24.49 4.17
N ARG A 421 -0.83 24.96 5.34
CA ARG A 421 -2.26 25.05 5.66
C ARG A 421 -2.66 26.50 5.86
N SER A 422 -3.67 26.96 5.13
CA SER A 422 -4.37 28.20 5.44
C SER A 422 -5.26 27.97 6.68
N GLY A 423 -4.85 28.50 7.84
CA GLY A 423 -5.63 28.47 9.07
C GLY A 423 -5.54 29.80 9.85
N PRO A 424 -6.50 30.14 10.72
CA PRO A 424 -6.67 31.48 11.32
C PRO A 424 -5.48 31.97 12.17
N THR A 425 -4.51 31.10 12.47
CA THR A 425 -3.39 31.36 13.37
C THR A 425 -2.27 32.19 12.75
N SER A 426 -2.26 32.42 11.43
CA SER A 426 -1.23 33.26 10.80
C SER A 426 -1.50 34.76 10.91
N ARG A 427 -2.73 35.19 11.18
CA ARG A 427 -3.07 36.63 11.37
C ARG A 427 -2.86 37.12 12.80
N THR A 428 -2.90 36.23 13.80
CA THR A 428 -2.72 36.61 15.22
C THR A 428 -1.25 36.69 15.64
N ALA A 429 -0.35 35.95 15.00
CA ALA A 429 1.09 36.04 15.30
C ALA A 429 1.70 37.39 14.88
N THR A 430 1.19 38.01 13.81
CA THR A 430 1.67 39.32 13.34
C THR A 430 1.03 40.50 14.08
N ALA A 431 -0.16 40.32 14.67
CA ALA A 431 -0.86 41.36 15.43
C ALA A 431 -0.40 41.47 16.91
N ALA A 432 0.12 40.37 17.49
CA ALA A 432 0.62 40.37 18.86
C ALA A 432 2.02 40.99 19.02
N ALA A 433 2.70 41.30 17.90
CA ALA A 433 4.05 41.88 17.90
C ALA A 433 4.08 43.42 17.87
N THR A 434 2.92 44.10 17.83
CA THR A 434 2.84 45.56 17.60
C THR A 434 2.12 46.34 18.70
N THR A 435 1.84 45.76 19.88
CA THR A 435 1.29 46.54 21.01
C THR A 435 2.37 46.84 22.04
N PRO A 436 2.83 48.09 22.20
CA PRO A 436 3.70 48.46 23.31
C PRO A 436 2.89 48.43 24.60
N SER A 437 3.44 47.71 25.59
CA SER A 437 3.01 47.71 26.99
C SER A 437 2.82 49.13 27.51
N ALA A 438 1.57 49.57 27.65
CA ALA A 438 1.24 50.75 28.45
C ALA A 438 1.18 50.33 29.93
N ALA A 439 2.15 50.82 30.68
CA ALA A 439 2.25 50.71 32.13
C ALA A 439 0.98 51.17 32.85
N ARG A 440 0.63 50.50 33.95
CA ARG A 440 -0.09 51.14 35.06
C ARG A 440 0.60 50.84 36.38
N ARG A 441 0.88 51.94 37.06
CA ARG A 441 1.19 52.07 38.48
C ARG A 441 0.01 51.64 39.34
#